data_AF-A0A4Q0YRV9-F1
#
_entry.id   AF-A0A4Q0YRV9-F1
#
_cell.length_a   1.000
_cell.length_b   1.000
_cell.length_c   1.000
_cell.angle_alpha   90.00
_cell.angle_beta   90.00
_cell.angle_gamma   90.00
#
_symmetry.space_group_name_H-M   'P 1'
#
loop_
_entity.id
_entity.type
_entity.pdbx_description
1 polymer ?
#
loop_
_entity_poly.entity_id
_entity_poly.type
_entity_poly.pdbx_seq_one_letter_code
_entity_poly.pdbx_strand_id
1 'polypeptide(L)'
;MYRHHCWRRCHYQCRVGNSNAKFEVVSNDPVKKCQEGFSTYVENEKRTNKFEQDIQFGVDQNELDFFNEIFGVEKSKWATVRKEFDHILEGEKAGANCGAEIEKLLTSSTSEQIKIWVDGDCLLDGVGTSHADKALIVIKDGVLGSRMAIDGFNASIFMFNYDKSDFTASWLEKWNDSYICANTFSALCAEYIHQDRLGTDVTNWKRLPFLIHTSFILNGFFIVDVTPSTSRVFAGFKPSYDDTYANTNPNSGKPKILKGSFHDF
;
A
#
# COMPACT_ATOMS: atom_id res chain seq x y z
N MET A 1 36.00 -15.56 19.29
CA MET A 1 36.57 -14.74 18.19
C MET A 1 35.56 -14.72 17.05
N TYR A 2 34.57 -13.82 17.11
CA TYR A 2 33.67 -13.49 16.01
C TYR A 2 33.47 -11.97 16.09
N ARG A 3 33.83 -11.26 15.02
CA ARG A 3 33.87 -9.79 14.97
C ARG A 3 32.47 -9.24 14.68
N HIS A 4 32.01 -8.34 15.55
CA HIS A 4 30.90 -7.44 15.26
C HIS A 4 31.26 -6.53 14.08
N HIS A 5 30.44 -6.52 13.02
CA HIS A 5 30.50 -5.49 11.99
C HIS A 5 29.47 -4.40 12.30
N CYS A 6 29.98 -3.25 12.74
CA CYS A 6 29.26 -1.99 12.82
C CYS A 6 28.72 -1.58 11.44
N TRP A 7 27.41 -1.38 11.33
CA TRP A 7 26.82 -0.67 10.21
C TRP A 7 26.90 0.84 10.46
N ARG A 8 27.59 1.55 9.56
CA ARG A 8 27.75 3.02 9.60
C ARG A 8 26.50 3.69 9.02
N ARG A 9 25.91 4.60 9.80
CA ARG A 9 24.76 5.45 9.45
C ARG A 9 25.05 6.32 8.23
N CYS A 10 24.12 6.34 7.27
CA CYS A 10 23.96 7.46 6.34
C CYS A 10 23.09 8.52 7.01
N HIS A 11 23.58 9.77 7.03
CA HIS A 11 22.87 10.91 7.60
C HIS A 11 21.73 11.34 6.67
N TYR A 12 20.49 11.41 7.18
CA TYR A 12 19.41 12.14 6.51
C TYR A 12 18.55 12.89 7.53
N GLN A 13 18.28 14.16 7.20
CA GLN A 13 17.36 15.03 7.91
C GLN A 13 16.07 15.10 7.06
N CYS A 14 15.02 14.40 7.48
CA CYS A 14 13.71 14.47 6.84
C CYS A 14 13.12 15.87 7.03
N ARG A 15 12.58 16.48 5.96
CA ARG A 15 11.76 17.70 6.06
C ARG A 15 10.39 17.35 6.65
N VAL A 16 10.31 17.33 7.98
CA VAL A 16 9.08 17.53 8.72
C VAL A 16 8.75 19.03 8.73
N GLY A 17 7.49 19.40 8.50
CA GLY A 17 7.03 20.78 8.70
C GLY A 17 7.46 21.30 10.08
N ASN A 18 7.89 22.56 10.16
CA ASN A 18 8.44 23.27 11.33
C ASN A 18 8.56 22.43 12.63
N SER A 19 9.53 21.53 12.64
CA SER A 19 9.88 20.75 13.83
C SER A 19 10.99 21.47 14.59
N ASN A 20 10.81 21.63 15.90
CA ASN A 20 11.82 22.17 16.82
C ASN A 20 12.92 21.14 17.17
N ALA A 21 13.00 20.00 16.47
CA ALA A 21 14.02 19.00 16.70
C ALA A 21 15.41 19.52 16.29
N LYS A 22 16.33 19.58 17.27
CA LYS A 22 17.75 19.84 17.02
C LYS A 22 18.41 18.55 16.53
N PHE A 23 19.07 18.62 15.38
CA PHE A 23 19.85 17.50 14.83
C PHE A 23 21.33 17.80 15.01
N GLU A 24 22.06 16.86 15.62
CA GLU A 24 23.50 16.95 15.81
C GLU A 24 24.24 16.10 14.76
N VAL A 25 25.28 16.69 14.15
CA VAL A 25 26.14 16.02 13.16
C VAL A 25 27.07 15.08 13.89
N VAL A 26 26.80 13.78 13.81
CA VAL A 26 27.66 12.73 14.35
C VAL A 26 28.67 12.31 13.27
N SER A 27 29.79 13.04 13.12
CA SER A 27 31.06 12.66 12.44
C SER A 27 31.55 13.65 11.37
N ASN A 28 32.87 13.94 11.39
CA ASN A 28 33.64 14.75 10.43
C ASN A 28 34.34 13.92 9.33
N ASP A 29 33.88 12.68 9.05
CA ASP A 29 34.51 11.84 8.01
C ASP A 29 34.22 12.39 6.60
N PRO A 30 35.21 12.40 5.68
CA PRO A 30 35.01 12.86 4.30
C PRO A 30 33.94 12.01 3.61
N VAL A 31 32.99 12.68 2.98
CA VAL A 31 31.79 12.12 2.33
C VAL A 31 32.20 10.96 1.42
N LYS A 32 31.95 9.72 1.88
CA LYS A 32 32.03 8.55 1.00
C LYS A 32 30.93 8.70 -0.04
N LYS A 33 31.31 8.95 -1.30
CA LYS A 33 30.40 8.90 -2.44
C LYS A 33 29.59 7.60 -2.36
N CYS A 34 28.27 7.72 -2.38
CA CYS A 34 27.38 6.56 -2.53
C CYS A 34 27.74 5.84 -3.85
N GLN A 35 27.49 4.53 -3.87
CA GLN A 35 27.85 3.62 -4.97
C GLN A 35 27.47 4.21 -6.36
N GLU A 36 28.31 3.95 -7.37
CA GLU A 36 28.05 4.34 -8.76
C GLU A 36 26.67 3.80 -9.21
N GLY A 37 25.77 4.70 -9.63
CA GLY A 37 24.37 4.39 -9.97
C GLY A 37 23.32 5.03 -9.05
N PHE A 38 23.71 5.43 -7.83
CA PHE A 38 22.85 6.21 -6.94
C PHE A 38 23.01 7.71 -7.21
N SER A 39 21.90 8.41 -7.34
CA SER A 39 21.81 9.76 -7.89
C SER A 39 21.42 10.81 -6.85
N THR A 40 20.94 10.40 -5.67
CA THR A 40 20.63 11.29 -4.56
C THR A 40 21.88 11.58 -3.72
N TYR A 41 22.47 12.77 -3.93
CA TYR A 41 23.51 13.33 -3.06
C TYR A 41 22.90 14.43 -2.19
N VAL A 42 23.06 14.34 -0.87
CA VAL A 42 22.76 15.45 0.04
C VAL A 42 24.04 16.21 0.29
N GLU A 43 24.37 17.09 -0.65
CA GLU A 43 25.43 18.07 -0.47
C GLU A 43 24.81 19.45 -0.71
N ASN A 44 24.35 20.07 0.38
CA ASN A 44 23.90 21.47 0.52
C ASN A 44 22.83 22.02 -0.43
N GLU A 45 22.39 21.29 -1.45
CA GLU A 45 21.29 21.63 -2.33
C GLU A 45 20.24 20.52 -2.28
N LYS A 46 19.00 20.90 -1.97
CA LYS A 46 17.84 20.01 -1.93
C LYS A 46 17.61 19.39 -3.31
N ARG A 47 18.21 18.22 -3.58
CA ARG A 47 17.88 17.39 -4.73
C ARG A 47 17.10 16.17 -4.25
N THR A 48 15.81 16.36 -4.03
CA THR A 48 14.84 15.29 -3.69
C THR A 48 14.28 14.57 -4.93
N ASN A 49 14.49 15.12 -6.13
CA ASN A 49 13.78 14.69 -7.34
C ASN A 49 14.44 13.51 -8.09
N LYS A 50 15.54 12.95 -7.58
CA LYS A 50 16.20 11.78 -8.19
C LYS A 50 16.04 10.49 -7.38
N PHE A 51 15.32 10.56 -6.27
CA PHE A 51 15.03 9.42 -5.40
C PHE A 51 14.33 8.27 -6.13
N GLU A 52 13.49 8.58 -7.11
CA GLU A 52 12.82 7.59 -7.96
C GLU A 52 13.83 6.68 -8.69
N GLN A 53 14.93 7.24 -9.21
CA GLN A 53 15.97 6.49 -9.90
C GLN A 53 16.71 5.54 -8.96
N ASP A 54 16.83 5.90 -7.69
CA ASP A 54 17.50 5.09 -6.67
C ASP A 54 16.63 3.90 -6.23
N ILE A 55 15.29 4.05 -6.21
CA ILE A 55 14.35 2.94 -5.97
C ILE A 55 14.29 1.98 -7.16
N GLN A 56 14.33 2.53 -8.38
CA GLN A 56 14.22 1.76 -9.62
C GLN A 56 15.55 1.14 -10.06
N PHE A 57 16.66 1.46 -9.38
CA PHE A 57 17.98 0.98 -9.76
C PHE A 57 18.07 -0.55 -9.66
N GLY A 58 18.28 -1.21 -10.81
CA GLY A 58 18.39 -2.67 -10.90
C GLY A 58 17.05 -3.42 -10.85
N VAL A 59 15.93 -2.70 -10.98
CA VAL A 59 14.59 -3.29 -11.10
C VAL A 59 14.08 -3.09 -12.52
N ASP A 60 13.90 -4.18 -13.28
CA ASP A 60 13.12 -4.12 -14.51
C ASP A 60 11.64 -4.24 -14.17
N GLN A 61 10.91 -3.13 -14.32
CA GLN A 61 9.47 -3.10 -14.03
C GLN A 61 8.66 -4.04 -14.93
N ASN A 62 9.20 -4.43 -16.09
CA ASN A 62 8.55 -5.39 -16.99
C ASN A 62 8.74 -6.85 -16.54
N GLU A 63 9.69 -7.11 -15.63
CA GLU A 63 9.93 -8.44 -15.04
C GLU A 63 9.21 -8.63 -13.71
N LEU A 64 8.57 -7.59 -13.16
CA LEU A 64 7.78 -7.69 -11.94
C LEU A 64 6.43 -8.36 -12.22
N ASP A 65 6.22 -9.55 -11.66
CA ASP A 65 4.93 -10.26 -11.70
C ASP A 65 4.52 -10.65 -10.28
N PHE A 66 4.02 -9.66 -9.53
CA PHE A 66 3.61 -9.86 -8.14
C PHE A 66 2.49 -10.90 -7.98
N PHE A 67 1.62 -11.03 -8.97
CA PHE A 67 0.56 -12.03 -8.94
C PHE A 67 1.16 -13.45 -9.00
N ASN A 68 2.06 -13.70 -9.94
CA ASN A 68 2.74 -14.99 -10.04
C ASN A 68 3.68 -15.24 -8.86
N GLU A 69 4.35 -14.22 -8.35
CA GLU A 69 5.15 -14.34 -7.14
C GLU A 69 4.27 -14.79 -5.96
N ILE A 70 3.11 -14.18 -5.72
CA ILE A 70 2.28 -14.50 -4.55
C ILE A 70 1.52 -15.82 -4.71
N PHE A 71 1.00 -16.13 -5.91
CA PHE A 71 0.08 -17.25 -6.13
C PHE A 71 0.68 -18.41 -6.95
N GLY A 72 1.90 -18.25 -7.47
CA GLY A 72 2.57 -19.28 -8.28
C GLY A 72 1.92 -19.56 -9.64
N VAL A 73 1.02 -18.68 -10.09
CA VAL A 73 0.33 -18.79 -11.38
C VAL A 73 0.24 -17.41 -12.03
N GLU A 74 0.17 -17.38 -13.36
CA GLU A 74 -0.04 -16.15 -14.11
C GLU A 74 -1.33 -15.42 -13.70
N LYS A 75 -1.31 -14.07 -13.75
CA LYS A 75 -2.46 -13.20 -13.47
C LYS A 75 -3.71 -13.56 -14.29
N SER A 76 -3.54 -14.10 -15.51
CA SER A 76 -4.63 -14.61 -16.36
C SER A 76 -5.44 -15.76 -15.75
N LYS A 77 -4.85 -16.48 -14.78
CA LYS A 77 -5.47 -17.61 -14.06
C LYS A 77 -6.07 -17.22 -12.71
N TRP A 78 -6.31 -15.92 -12.47
CA TRP A 78 -6.87 -15.40 -11.22
C TRP A 78 -8.14 -16.13 -10.78
N ALA A 79 -8.97 -16.58 -11.73
CA ALA A 79 -10.23 -17.27 -11.42
C ALA A 79 -10.02 -18.63 -10.74
N THR A 80 -8.86 -19.27 -10.94
CA THR A 80 -8.48 -20.49 -10.21
C THR A 80 -8.09 -20.14 -8.79
N VAL A 81 -7.24 -19.12 -8.61
CA VAL A 81 -6.81 -18.63 -7.29
C VAL A 81 -8.02 -18.23 -6.45
N ARG A 82 -8.97 -17.48 -7.01
CA ARG A 82 -10.21 -17.06 -6.33
C ARG A 82 -11.00 -18.23 -5.73
N LYS A 83 -10.97 -19.41 -6.34
CA LYS A 83 -11.72 -20.58 -5.84
C LYS A 83 -11.12 -21.19 -4.58
N GLU A 84 -9.86 -20.88 -4.28
CA GLU A 84 -9.14 -21.37 -3.09
C GLU A 84 -9.31 -20.44 -1.87
N PHE A 85 -10.09 -19.37 -2.01
CA PHE A 85 -10.35 -18.42 -0.94
C PHE A 85 -11.53 -18.88 -0.08
N ASP A 86 -11.40 -18.71 1.23
CA ASP A 86 -12.40 -19.12 2.21
C ASP A 86 -13.70 -18.33 2.04
N HIS A 87 -13.54 -17.04 1.71
CA HIS A 87 -14.65 -16.11 1.56
C HIS A 87 -14.51 -15.23 0.33
N ILE A 88 -15.66 -14.94 -0.28
CA ILE A 88 -15.77 -14.09 -1.46
C ILE A 88 -16.80 -13.00 -1.16
N LEU A 89 -16.36 -11.74 -1.26
CA LEU A 89 -17.17 -10.54 -1.08
C LEU A 89 -17.41 -9.91 -2.45
N GLU A 90 -18.69 -9.85 -2.83
CA GLU A 90 -19.16 -9.27 -4.10
C GLU A 90 -20.49 -8.55 -3.87
N GLY A 91 -20.89 -7.68 -4.80
CA GLY A 91 -22.14 -6.92 -4.69
C GLY A 91 -22.19 -6.03 -3.43
N GLU A 92 -23.27 -6.13 -2.66
CA GLU A 92 -23.48 -5.31 -1.44
C GLU A 92 -22.52 -5.64 -0.28
N LYS A 93 -21.85 -6.81 -0.33
CA LYS A 93 -20.80 -7.19 0.63
C LYS A 93 -19.45 -6.57 0.27
N ALA A 94 -19.25 -6.27 -1.00
CA ALA A 94 -18.20 -5.36 -1.45
C ALA A 94 -18.67 -3.90 -1.30
N GLY A 95 -17.80 -2.95 -1.59
CA GLY A 95 -18.08 -1.52 -1.51
C GLY A 95 -18.15 -1.02 -0.07
N ALA A 96 -19.25 -0.37 0.29
CA ALA A 96 -19.38 0.38 1.56
C ALA A 96 -19.36 -0.49 2.81
N ASN A 97 -19.84 -1.75 2.72
CA ASN A 97 -19.89 -2.66 3.86
C ASN A 97 -18.68 -3.59 3.95
N CYS A 98 -17.71 -3.48 3.01
CA CYS A 98 -16.60 -4.41 2.90
C CYS A 98 -15.84 -4.59 4.22
N GLY A 99 -15.49 -3.49 4.89
CA GLY A 99 -14.79 -3.52 6.17
C GLY A 99 -15.59 -4.20 7.28
N ALA A 100 -16.89 -3.92 7.38
CA ALA A 100 -17.76 -4.57 8.37
C ALA A 100 -17.95 -6.07 8.09
N GLU A 101 -17.99 -6.50 6.83
CA GLU A 101 -18.04 -7.92 6.47
C GLU A 101 -16.71 -8.62 6.79
N ILE A 102 -15.57 -7.99 6.48
CA ILE A 102 -14.25 -8.50 6.88
C ILE A 102 -14.18 -8.67 8.40
N GLU A 103 -14.66 -7.70 9.17
CA GLU A 103 -14.68 -7.76 10.63
C GLU A 103 -15.50 -8.95 11.16
N LYS A 104 -16.68 -9.19 10.58
CA LYS A 104 -17.52 -10.33 10.94
C LYS A 104 -16.82 -11.65 10.66
N LEU A 105 -16.13 -11.76 9.52
CA LEU A 105 -15.38 -12.97 9.16
C LEU A 105 -14.23 -13.21 10.14
N LEU A 106 -13.49 -12.17 10.50
CA LEU A 106 -12.38 -12.27 11.45
C LEU A 106 -12.87 -12.63 12.86
N THR A 107 -14.00 -12.09 13.29
CA THR A 107 -14.54 -12.35 14.64
C THR A 107 -15.19 -13.73 14.76
N SER A 108 -15.70 -14.29 13.67
CA SER A 108 -16.41 -15.59 13.66
C SER A 108 -15.52 -16.77 13.25
N SER A 109 -14.31 -16.50 12.77
CA SER A 109 -13.37 -17.53 12.37
C SER A 109 -12.84 -18.30 13.57
N THR A 110 -12.58 -19.59 13.33
CA THR A 110 -11.79 -20.44 14.22
C THR A 110 -10.44 -20.79 13.61
N SER A 111 -10.17 -20.27 12.42
CA SER A 111 -8.94 -20.50 11.66
C SER A 111 -7.93 -19.40 11.99
N GLU A 112 -6.70 -19.79 12.30
CA GLU A 112 -5.59 -18.86 12.56
C GLU A 112 -5.27 -17.97 11.34
N GLN A 113 -5.74 -18.37 10.16
CA GLN A 113 -5.59 -17.65 8.90
C GLN A 113 -6.87 -17.72 8.07
N ILE A 114 -7.24 -16.59 7.46
CA ILE A 114 -8.41 -16.44 6.60
C ILE A 114 -7.99 -15.81 5.26
N LYS A 115 -8.49 -16.34 4.15
CA LYS A 115 -8.33 -15.78 2.80
C LYS A 115 -9.65 -15.19 2.33
N ILE A 116 -9.66 -13.88 2.08
CA ILE A 116 -10.84 -13.12 1.66
C ILE A 116 -10.59 -12.51 0.27
N TRP A 117 -11.46 -12.84 -0.69
CA TRP A 117 -11.42 -12.28 -2.04
C TRP A 117 -12.52 -11.24 -2.18
N VAL A 118 -12.19 -10.07 -2.71
CA VAL A 118 -13.13 -8.98 -2.95
C VAL A 118 -13.17 -8.69 -4.44
N ASP A 119 -14.35 -8.80 -5.04
CA ASP A 119 -14.59 -8.37 -6.42
C ASP A 119 -15.19 -6.96 -6.43
N GLY A 120 -14.35 -6.00 -6.81
CA GLY A 120 -14.70 -4.58 -6.83
C GLY A 120 -14.22 -3.83 -5.60
N ASP A 121 -14.88 -2.70 -5.37
CA ASP A 121 -14.45 -1.69 -4.39
C ASP A 121 -14.52 -2.20 -2.94
N CYS A 122 -13.73 -1.62 -2.04
CA CYS A 122 -13.73 -1.99 -0.62
C CYS A 122 -13.45 -0.77 0.27
N LEU A 123 -14.45 -0.35 1.05
CA LEU A 123 -14.27 0.61 2.13
C LEU A 123 -14.00 -0.18 3.42
N LEU A 124 -12.81 -0.02 4.02
CA LEU A 124 -12.38 -0.71 5.24
C LEU A 124 -13.01 -0.15 6.51
N ASP A 125 -13.93 0.80 6.40
CA ASP A 125 -14.66 1.30 7.55
C ASP A 125 -15.37 0.15 8.26
N GLY A 126 -15.23 0.10 9.58
CA GLY A 126 -15.82 -0.95 10.42
C GLY A 126 -14.89 -2.13 10.68
N VAL A 127 -13.69 -2.20 10.08
CA VAL A 127 -12.65 -3.11 10.54
C VAL A 127 -12.16 -2.67 11.92
N GLY A 128 -12.26 -3.58 12.88
CA GLY A 128 -11.81 -3.42 14.25
C GLY A 128 -10.29 -3.59 14.38
N THR A 129 -9.78 -3.22 15.55
CA THR A 129 -8.36 -3.30 15.88
C THR A 129 -8.05 -4.61 16.60
N SER A 130 -6.93 -5.25 16.27
CA SER A 130 -6.37 -6.39 17.02
C SER A 130 -7.16 -7.70 16.95
N HIS A 131 -7.07 -8.37 15.79
CA HIS A 131 -7.50 -9.76 15.62
C HIS A 131 -6.34 -10.72 15.87
N ALA A 132 -6.56 -11.81 16.60
CA ALA A 132 -5.54 -12.86 16.72
C ALA A 132 -5.28 -13.54 15.36
N ASP A 133 -6.35 -13.67 14.57
CA ASP A 133 -6.33 -14.28 13.25
C ASP A 133 -5.72 -13.34 12.21
N LYS A 134 -5.09 -13.96 11.22
CA LYS A 134 -4.39 -13.31 10.12
C LYS A 134 -5.24 -13.37 8.86
N ALA A 135 -5.40 -12.23 8.17
CA ALA A 135 -6.15 -12.18 6.91
C ALA A 135 -5.24 -11.99 5.68
N LEU A 136 -5.47 -12.74 4.61
CA LEU A 136 -5.03 -12.39 3.26
C LEU A 136 -6.23 -11.85 2.49
N ILE A 137 -6.21 -10.57 2.16
CA ILE A 137 -7.29 -9.89 1.45
C ILE A 137 -6.82 -9.59 0.03
N VAL A 138 -7.52 -10.13 -0.96
CA VAL A 138 -7.28 -9.83 -2.37
C VAL A 138 -8.41 -8.98 -2.91
N ILE A 139 -8.08 -7.87 -3.56
CA ILE A 139 -9.04 -6.97 -4.18
C ILE A 139 -8.80 -6.96 -5.69
N LYS A 140 -9.76 -7.48 -6.45
CA LYS A 140 -9.75 -7.50 -7.92
C LYS A 140 -10.60 -6.35 -8.47
N ASP A 141 -10.04 -5.58 -9.40
CA ASP A 141 -10.75 -4.55 -10.18
C ASP A 141 -11.54 -3.55 -9.33
N GLY A 142 -10.99 -3.22 -8.16
CA GLY A 142 -11.60 -2.33 -7.18
C GLY A 142 -10.64 -1.31 -6.62
N VAL A 143 -11.19 -0.32 -5.95
CA VAL A 143 -10.43 0.61 -5.12
C VAL A 143 -10.58 0.30 -3.64
N LEU A 144 -9.57 0.64 -2.87
CA LEU A 144 -9.53 0.48 -1.43
C LEU A 144 -9.47 1.85 -0.77
N GLY A 145 -10.28 2.03 0.27
CA GLY A 145 -10.14 3.21 1.11
C GLY A 145 -10.59 3.01 2.54
N SER A 146 -10.26 4.00 3.37
CA SER A 146 -10.69 4.09 4.76
C SER A 146 -10.84 5.56 5.15
N ARG A 147 -11.93 5.88 5.85
CA ARG A 147 -12.14 7.20 6.46
C ARG A 147 -11.62 7.25 7.89
N MET A 148 -11.51 6.09 8.53
CA MET A 148 -11.14 5.98 9.93
C MET A 148 -9.70 5.52 10.10
N ALA A 149 -9.14 5.82 11.27
CA ALA A 149 -7.88 5.26 11.68
C ALA A 149 -8.04 3.76 11.90
N ILE A 150 -7.13 2.98 11.34
CA ILE A 150 -7.04 1.53 11.55
C ILE A 150 -5.74 1.27 12.30
N ASP A 151 -5.85 0.64 13.47
CA ASP A 151 -4.72 0.35 14.34
C ASP A 151 -4.55 -1.17 14.55
N GLY A 152 -3.33 -1.67 14.32
CA GLY A 152 -2.98 -3.07 14.56
C GLY A 152 -3.81 -4.09 13.77
N PHE A 153 -4.15 -3.79 12.52
CA PHE A 153 -4.89 -4.72 11.68
C PHE A 153 -3.97 -5.84 11.15
N ASN A 154 -4.19 -7.08 11.59
CA ASN A 154 -3.38 -8.25 11.22
C ASN A 154 -3.80 -8.81 9.85
N ALA A 155 -3.45 -8.10 8.78
CA ALA A 155 -3.80 -8.48 7.44
C ALA A 155 -2.69 -8.20 6.43
N SER A 156 -2.69 -8.98 5.36
CA SER A 156 -1.95 -8.70 4.13
C SER A 156 -2.94 -8.38 3.02
N ILE A 157 -2.75 -7.26 2.34
CA ILE A 157 -3.67 -6.80 1.30
C ILE A 157 -2.93 -6.80 -0.04
N PHE A 158 -3.52 -7.45 -1.03
CA PHE A 158 -3.04 -7.48 -2.40
C PHE A 158 -4.13 -6.96 -3.33
N MET A 159 -3.81 -5.88 -4.06
CA MET A 159 -4.73 -5.28 -5.03
C MET A 159 -4.21 -5.51 -6.44
N PHE A 160 -5.07 -5.91 -7.36
CA PHE A 160 -4.72 -5.97 -8.78
C PHE A 160 -5.90 -5.63 -9.68
N ASN A 161 -5.59 -5.23 -10.90
CA ASN A 161 -6.57 -5.10 -11.95
C ASN A 161 -6.36 -6.13 -13.07
N TYR A 162 -7.47 -6.57 -13.64
CA TYR A 162 -7.50 -7.47 -14.78
C TYR A 162 -8.35 -6.87 -15.90
N ASP A 163 -9.60 -6.50 -15.60
CA ASP A 163 -10.54 -5.96 -16.58
C ASP A 163 -10.69 -4.43 -16.48
N LYS A 164 -10.40 -3.85 -15.31
CA LYS A 164 -10.66 -2.42 -15.02
C LYS A 164 -9.37 -1.60 -15.06
N SER A 165 -9.36 -0.52 -15.84
CA SER A 165 -8.23 0.44 -15.88
C SER A 165 -8.66 1.88 -15.56
N ASP A 166 -9.94 2.05 -15.25
CA ASP A 166 -10.55 3.33 -14.93
C ASP A 166 -11.37 3.20 -13.65
N PHE A 167 -10.91 3.89 -12.61
CA PHE A 167 -11.54 3.91 -11.29
C PHE A 167 -12.37 5.17 -11.05
N THR A 168 -12.59 6.02 -12.06
CA THR A 168 -13.36 7.26 -11.88
C THR A 168 -14.74 6.98 -11.29
N ALA A 169 -15.45 5.95 -11.77
CA ALA A 169 -16.77 5.60 -11.27
C ALA A 169 -16.78 5.13 -9.80
N SER A 170 -15.65 4.67 -9.27
CA SER A 170 -15.53 4.31 -7.85
C SER A 170 -15.54 5.54 -6.95
N TRP A 171 -15.06 6.69 -7.44
CA TRP A 171 -14.88 7.92 -6.65
C TRP A 171 -15.88 9.02 -7.01
N LEU A 172 -16.19 9.16 -8.29
CA LEU A 172 -16.86 10.30 -8.88
C LEU A 172 -18.05 9.87 -9.74
N GLU A 173 -19.03 10.76 -9.81
CA GLU A 173 -20.14 10.71 -10.76
C GLU A 173 -20.18 12.01 -11.56
N LYS A 174 -20.52 11.90 -12.85
CA LYS A 174 -20.73 13.08 -13.69
C LYS A 174 -22.12 13.65 -13.41
N TRP A 175 -22.18 14.89 -12.95
CA TRP A 175 -23.42 15.63 -12.71
C TRP A 175 -23.39 16.93 -13.52
N ASN A 176 -24.26 17.02 -14.54
CA ASN A 176 -24.19 18.07 -15.57
C ASN A 176 -22.81 18.11 -16.25
N ASP A 177 -22.17 19.29 -16.28
CA ASP A 177 -20.83 19.52 -16.84
C ASP A 177 -19.69 19.38 -15.82
N SER A 178 -20.00 18.88 -14.62
CA SER A 178 -19.05 18.74 -13.51
C SER A 178 -18.98 17.32 -12.98
N TYR A 179 -17.93 17.00 -12.21
CA TYR A 179 -17.83 15.77 -11.44
C TYR A 179 -18.08 16.06 -9.97
N ILE A 180 -18.86 15.20 -9.33
CA ILE A 180 -19.15 15.23 -7.90
C ILE A 180 -18.69 13.92 -7.26
N CYS A 181 -18.41 13.96 -5.95
CA CYS A 181 -18.14 12.76 -5.19
C CYS A 181 -19.41 11.92 -5.05
N ALA A 182 -19.31 10.63 -5.36
CA ALA A 182 -20.45 9.73 -5.39
C ALA A 182 -20.10 8.34 -4.87
N ASN A 183 -21.11 7.48 -4.77
CA ASN A 183 -20.97 6.06 -4.44
C ASN A 183 -20.38 5.79 -3.03
N THR A 184 -19.88 4.57 -2.86
CA THR A 184 -19.22 4.03 -1.66
C THR A 184 -18.27 5.02 -0.99
N PHE A 185 -17.48 5.74 -1.77
CA PHE A 185 -16.43 6.61 -1.25
C PHE A 185 -16.78 8.09 -1.22
N SER A 186 -18.04 8.48 -1.45
CA SER A 186 -18.46 9.89 -1.53
C SER A 186 -17.92 10.77 -0.39
N ALA A 187 -18.02 10.30 0.86
CA ALA A 187 -17.52 11.03 2.02
C ALA A 187 -15.99 11.18 2.02
N LEU A 188 -15.26 10.10 1.71
CA LEU A 188 -13.79 10.14 1.60
C LEU A 188 -13.36 11.03 0.44
N CYS A 189 -14.01 10.91 -0.72
CA CYS A 189 -13.76 11.74 -1.89
C CYS A 189 -13.95 13.22 -1.58
N ALA A 190 -15.00 13.58 -0.84
CA ALA A 190 -15.33 14.97 -0.52
C ALA A 190 -14.21 15.67 0.24
N GLU A 191 -13.43 14.93 1.03
CA GLU A 191 -12.26 15.48 1.73
C GLU A 191 -11.09 15.82 0.81
N TYR A 192 -11.01 15.22 -0.39
CA TYR A 192 -9.86 15.32 -1.28
C TYR A 192 -10.15 15.99 -2.62
N ILE A 193 -11.43 16.25 -2.96
CA ILE A 193 -11.83 16.91 -4.21
C ILE A 193 -11.43 18.39 -4.31
N HIS A 194 -10.90 18.98 -3.25
CA HIS A 194 -10.37 20.34 -3.25
C HIS A 194 -9.05 20.45 -4.03
N GLN A 195 -8.81 21.60 -4.69
CA GLN A 195 -7.69 21.81 -5.62
C GLN A 195 -6.30 21.66 -4.98
N ASP A 196 -6.19 21.88 -3.68
CA ASP A 196 -4.96 21.71 -2.90
C ASP A 196 -4.61 20.24 -2.62
N ARG A 197 -5.48 19.30 -3.02
CA ARG A 197 -5.33 17.86 -2.80
C ARG A 197 -5.38 17.07 -4.13
N LEU A 198 -6.53 16.49 -4.46
CA LEU A 198 -6.76 15.79 -5.73
C LEU A 198 -7.48 16.67 -6.76
N GLY A 199 -8.26 17.65 -6.32
CA GLY A 199 -9.04 18.50 -7.21
C GLY A 199 -10.16 17.74 -7.94
N THR A 200 -10.80 18.44 -8.88
CA THR A 200 -11.89 17.91 -9.72
C THR A 200 -11.40 17.30 -11.03
N ASP A 201 -10.08 17.26 -11.27
CA ASP A 201 -9.52 16.66 -12.48
C ASP A 201 -9.66 15.15 -12.42
N VAL A 202 -10.48 14.60 -13.33
CA VAL A 202 -10.78 13.17 -13.46
C VAL A 202 -9.52 12.30 -13.57
N THR A 203 -8.45 12.83 -14.16
CA THR A 203 -7.20 12.08 -14.33
C THR A 203 -6.56 11.70 -12.99
N ASN A 204 -6.75 12.50 -11.94
CA ASN A 204 -6.27 12.20 -10.59
C ASN A 204 -7.03 11.05 -9.93
N TRP A 205 -8.27 10.79 -10.34
CA TRP A 205 -9.15 9.77 -9.77
C TRP A 205 -9.18 8.48 -10.58
N LYS A 206 -9.06 8.60 -11.91
CA LYS A 206 -9.06 7.48 -12.86
C LYS A 206 -8.08 6.37 -12.51
N ARG A 207 -6.93 6.74 -11.95
CA ARG A 207 -5.81 5.85 -11.63
C ARG A 207 -5.57 5.71 -10.13
N LEU A 208 -6.55 6.01 -9.29
CA LEU A 208 -6.42 5.99 -7.83
C LEU A 208 -7.02 4.69 -7.26
N PRO A 209 -6.28 3.57 -7.20
CA PRO A 209 -6.78 2.33 -6.61
C PRO A 209 -6.83 2.40 -5.08
N PHE A 210 -6.20 3.41 -4.47
CA PHE A 210 -5.95 3.44 -3.04
C PHE A 210 -5.95 4.86 -2.49
N LEU A 211 -6.80 5.10 -1.48
CA LEU A 211 -6.87 6.36 -0.75
C LEU A 211 -7.25 6.10 0.71
N ILE A 212 -6.41 6.51 1.66
CA ILE A 212 -6.73 6.42 3.10
C ILE A 212 -6.59 7.79 3.75
N HIS A 213 -7.53 8.11 4.64
CA HIS A 213 -7.49 9.22 5.57
C HIS A 213 -6.93 8.79 6.94
N THR A 214 -6.21 9.68 7.63
CA THR A 214 -5.70 9.54 9.02
C THR A 214 -4.48 8.62 9.28
N SER A 215 -4.67 7.42 9.81
CA SER A 215 -3.61 6.49 10.23
C SER A 215 -3.98 5.08 9.82
N PHE A 216 -3.04 4.37 9.20
CA PHE A 216 -3.22 3.00 8.77
C PHE A 216 -2.03 2.18 9.26
N ILE A 217 -2.26 1.43 10.35
CA ILE A 217 -1.25 0.56 10.98
C ILE A 217 -1.66 -0.87 10.67
N LEU A 218 -0.88 -1.49 9.78
CA LEU A 218 -1.10 -2.83 9.27
C LEU A 218 0.00 -3.74 9.80
N ASN A 219 -0.34 -4.92 10.30
CA ASN A 219 0.62 -5.96 10.62
C ASN A 219 0.56 -7.05 9.54
N GLY A 220 1.39 -6.87 8.51
CA GLY A 220 1.40 -7.65 7.27
C GLY A 220 1.92 -6.83 6.10
N PHE A 221 1.67 -7.28 4.87
CA PHE A 221 2.12 -6.55 3.68
C PHE A 221 0.97 -5.84 2.95
N PHE A 222 1.32 -4.81 2.19
CA PHE A 222 0.40 -4.10 1.31
C PHE A 222 1.01 -4.00 -0.08
N ILE A 223 0.36 -4.57 -1.08
CA ILE A 223 0.83 -4.59 -2.47
C ILE A 223 -0.26 -4.04 -3.40
N VAL A 224 0.12 -3.10 -4.25
CA VAL A 224 -0.75 -2.53 -5.30
C VAL A 224 -0.17 -2.88 -6.66
N ASP A 225 -0.61 -4.00 -7.21
CA ASP A 225 -0.30 -4.48 -8.56
C ASP A 225 -1.41 -4.05 -9.55
N VAL A 226 -1.68 -2.73 -9.56
CA VAL A 226 -2.68 -2.11 -10.42
C VAL A 226 -1.94 -1.26 -11.45
N THR A 227 -2.15 -1.51 -12.74
CA THR A 227 -1.46 -0.80 -13.82
C THR A 227 -2.43 -0.32 -14.91
N PRO A 228 -2.37 0.97 -15.33
CA PRO A 228 -1.60 2.07 -14.75
C PRO A 228 -2.26 2.61 -13.47
N SER A 229 -1.49 2.90 -12.41
CA SER A 229 -2.02 3.46 -11.17
C SER A 229 -1.17 4.59 -10.57
N THR A 230 -1.75 5.29 -9.61
CA THR A 230 -1.13 6.28 -8.74
C THR A 230 -1.76 6.12 -7.36
N SER A 231 -1.04 5.50 -6.43
CA SER A 231 -1.48 5.38 -5.04
C SER A 231 -1.16 6.66 -4.27
N ARG A 232 -2.10 7.16 -3.46
CA ARG A 232 -1.87 8.33 -2.60
C ARG A 232 -2.19 8.02 -1.15
N VAL A 233 -1.24 8.35 -0.28
CA VAL A 233 -1.36 8.16 1.18
C VAL A 233 -1.34 9.53 1.84
N PHE A 234 -2.46 9.90 2.45
CA PHE A 234 -2.60 11.15 3.20
C PHE A 234 -2.74 10.83 4.70
N ALA A 235 -1.89 9.94 5.18
CA ALA A 235 -2.01 9.29 6.47
C ALA A 235 -0.64 8.99 7.10
N GLY A 236 -0.62 8.77 8.41
CA GLY A 236 0.44 8.01 9.06
C GLY A 236 0.31 6.55 8.65
N PHE A 237 1.21 6.05 7.80
CA PHE A 237 1.20 4.66 7.35
C PHE A 237 2.34 3.90 8.00
N LYS A 238 2.01 2.90 8.82
CA LYS A 238 2.99 2.06 9.53
C LYS A 238 2.71 0.60 9.24
N PRO A 239 3.16 0.07 8.08
CA PRO A 239 3.19 -1.36 7.88
C PRO A 239 4.24 -1.97 8.81
N SER A 240 3.90 -3.04 9.50
CA SER A 240 4.85 -3.92 10.18
C SER A 240 4.94 -5.23 9.40
N TYR A 241 6.15 -5.75 9.27
CA TYR A 241 6.37 -7.00 8.55
C TYR A 241 6.33 -8.16 9.55
N ASP A 242 5.32 -9.02 9.45
CA ASP A 242 5.25 -10.27 10.19
C ASP A 242 5.60 -11.44 9.25
N ASP A 243 6.78 -12.04 9.48
CA ASP A 243 7.32 -13.19 8.72
C ASP A 243 6.44 -14.45 8.77
N THR A 244 5.42 -14.49 9.62
CA THR A 244 4.58 -15.70 9.76
C THR A 244 3.71 -16.02 8.54
N TYR A 245 3.35 -15.04 7.71
CA TYR A 245 2.77 -15.31 6.38
C TYR A 245 3.81 -15.85 5.39
N ALA A 246 5.12 -15.63 5.63
CA ALA A 246 6.20 -16.18 4.82
C ALA A 246 6.43 -17.68 5.09
N ASN A 247 5.99 -18.20 6.23
CA ASN A 247 6.15 -19.62 6.56
C ASN A 247 5.03 -20.52 5.99
N THR A 248 3.88 -19.94 5.63
CA THR A 248 2.73 -20.65 5.04
C THR A 248 2.50 -20.30 3.56
N ASN A 249 3.13 -19.24 3.06
CA ASN A 249 3.21 -18.96 1.63
C ASN A 249 4.57 -19.42 1.08
N PRO A 250 4.67 -20.58 0.38
CA PRO A 250 5.94 -21.06 -0.17
C PRO A 250 6.56 -20.08 -1.18
N ASN A 251 5.79 -19.07 -1.61
CA ASN A 251 6.24 -18.04 -2.53
C ASN A 251 6.02 -16.61 -2.00
N SER A 252 6.08 -16.36 -0.68
CA SER A 252 6.44 -14.99 -0.28
C SER A 252 7.84 -14.77 -0.86
N GLY A 253 7.94 -14.10 -2.00
CA GLY A 253 9.21 -13.66 -2.56
C GLY A 253 9.92 -13.00 -1.41
N LYS A 254 10.99 -13.63 -0.88
CA LYS A 254 11.70 -13.10 0.29
C LYS A 254 11.97 -11.65 -0.05
N PRO A 255 11.44 -10.67 0.71
CA PRO A 255 11.76 -9.28 0.46
C PRO A 255 13.27 -9.19 0.54
N LYS A 256 13.91 -9.06 -0.62
CA LYS A 256 15.33 -8.80 -0.67
C LYS A 256 15.41 -7.32 -0.41
N ILE A 257 15.98 -6.96 0.73
CA ILE A 257 16.48 -5.60 0.93
C ILE A 257 17.49 -5.38 -0.19
N LEU A 258 17.04 -4.72 -1.25
CA LEU A 258 17.93 -4.29 -2.31
C LEU A 258 18.87 -3.29 -1.68
N LYS A 259 20.16 -3.41 -1.98
CA LYS A 259 21.16 -2.48 -1.48
C LYS A 259 20.72 -1.06 -1.89
N GLY A 260 20.39 -0.20 -0.93
CA GLY A 260 19.81 1.12 -1.19
C GLY A 260 18.32 1.27 -0.84
N SER A 261 17.65 0.23 -0.34
CA SER A 261 16.29 0.32 0.20
C SER A 261 16.27 1.16 1.47
N PHE A 262 15.27 2.05 1.60
CA PHE A 262 15.09 2.89 2.78
C PHE A 262 14.09 2.22 3.72
N HIS A 263 14.49 2.03 4.98
CA HIS A 263 13.64 1.57 6.07
C HIS A 263 13.62 2.67 7.12
N ASP A 264 12.46 3.29 7.33
CA ASP A 264 12.24 4.21 8.45
C ASP A 264 11.72 3.36 9.62
N PHE A 265 12.46 3.35 10.73
CA PHE A 265 12.16 2.55 11.94
C PHE A 265 11.58 3.43 13.04
#